data_AF-A0A0C9VFP4-F1
#
_entry.id   AF-A0A0C9VFP4-F1
#
_cell.length_a   1.000
_cell.length_b   1.000
_cell.length_c   1.000
_cell.angle_alpha   90.00
_cell.angle_beta   90.00
_cell.angle_gamma   90.00
#
_symmetry.space_group_name_H-M   'P 1'
#
loop_
_entity.id
_entity.type
_entity.pdbx_description
1 polymer ?
#
loop_
_entity_poly.entity_id
_entity_poly.type
_entity_poly.pdbx_seq_one_letter_code
_entity_poly.pdbx_strand_id
1 'polypeptide(L)' 'KPILMMLGGPGGAGKSQVFDAIKDFYKALGHFNQLKVTAPTGLAANNVGGSTIHSEASL' A
#
# COMPACT_ATOMS: atom_id res chain seq x y z
N LYS A 1 -18.78 6.93 -5.60
CA LYS A 1 -17.55 6.79 -6.42
C LYS A 1 -16.36 6.96 -5.47
N PRO A 2 -15.41 6.02 -5.41
CA PRO A 2 -14.29 6.11 -4.46
C PRO A 2 -13.35 7.27 -4.82
N ILE A 3 -12.63 7.80 -3.83
CA ILE A 3 -11.52 8.74 -4.07
C ILE A 3 -10.36 7.94 -4.65
N LEU A 4 -9.78 8.43 -5.75
CA LEU A 4 -8.64 7.83 -6.42
C LEU A 4 -7.46 8.80 -6.38
N MET A 5 -6.29 8.31 -5.94
CA MET A 5 -5.04 9.06 -5.91
C MET A 5 -3.99 8.30 -6.71
N MET A 6 -3.22 9.02 -7.55
CA MET A 6 -2.02 8.52 -8.18
C MET A 6 -0.82 9.31 -7.67
N LEU A 7 0.16 8.63 -7.08
CA LEU A 7 1.37 9.24 -6.55
C LEU A 7 2.58 8.82 -7.41
N GLY A 8 3.08 9.75 -8.22
CA GLY A 8 4.28 9.58 -9.04
C GLY A 8 5.52 10.25 -8.43
N GLY A 9 6.69 9.99 -9.00
CA GLY A 9 7.95 10.65 -8.63
C GLY A 9 9.18 9.76 -8.83
N PRO A 10 10.39 10.34 -8.90
CA PRO A 10 11.64 9.60 -9.09
C PRO A 10 11.93 8.61 -7.95
N GLY A 11 12.87 7.69 -8.18
CA GLY A 11 13.38 6.79 -7.14
C GLY A 11 13.90 7.60 -5.93
N GLY A 12 13.62 7.15 -4.71
CA GLY A 12 14.03 7.86 -3.49
C GLY A 12 13.17 9.05 -3.08
N ALA A 13 12.12 9.43 -3.83
CA ALA A 13 11.23 10.55 -3.50
C ALA A 13 10.28 10.30 -2.29
N GLY A 14 10.53 9.28 -1.47
CA GLY A 14 9.73 9.01 -0.27
C GLY A 14 8.33 8.43 -0.50
N LYS A 15 7.99 7.96 -1.71
CA LYS A 15 6.67 7.36 -1.99
C LYS A 15 6.30 6.22 -1.04
N SER A 16 7.27 5.36 -0.66
CA SER A 16 7.05 4.29 0.32
C SER A 16 6.64 4.81 1.70
N GLN A 17 7.16 5.98 2.12
CA GLN A 17 6.79 6.63 3.39
C GLN A 17 5.31 6.98 3.44
N VAL A 18 4.69 7.29 2.30
CA VAL A 18 3.25 7.56 2.23
C VAL A 18 2.45 6.30 2.54
N PHE A 19 2.89 5.13 2.07
CA PHE A 19 2.27 3.86 2.45
C PHE A 19 2.40 3.58 3.95
N ASP A 20 3.56 3.88 4.54
CA ASP A 20 3.78 3.71 5.98
C ASP A 20 2.86 4.63 6.81
N ALA A 21 2.75 5.90 6.43
CA ALA A 21 1.84 6.84 7.09
C ALA A 21 0.36 6.41 6.99
N ILE A 22 -0.08 5.88 5.84
CA ILE A 22 -1.44 5.34 5.68
C ILE A 22 -1.65 4.13 6.59
N LYS A 23 -0.68 3.20 6.65
CA LYS A 23 -0.75 2.04 7.55
C LYS A 23 -0.88 2.48 9.01
N ASP A 24 -0.07 3.44 9.44
CA ASP A 24 -0.08 3.92 10.82
C ASP A 24 -1.37 4.68 11.17
N PHE A 25 -1.93 5.43 10.22
CA PHE A 25 -3.25 6.03 10.36
C PHE A 25 -4.35 4.97 10.60
N TYR A 26 -4.41 3.92 9.78
CA TYR A 26 -5.40 2.85 9.95
C TYR A 26 -5.19 2.02 11.22
N LYS A 27 -3.93 1.85 11.66
CA LYS A 27 -3.61 1.24 12.97
C LYS A 27 -4.12 2.11 14.11
N ALA A 28 -3.88 3.42 14.07
CA ALA A 28 -4.35 4.36 15.10
C ALA A 28 -5.87 4.39 15.20
N LEU A 29 -6.58 4.16 14.09
CA LEU A 29 -8.05 4.02 14.07
C LEU A 29 -8.56 2.65 14.53
N GLY A 30 -7.68 1.66 14.78
CA GLY A 30 -8.10 0.29 15.11
C GLY A 30 -8.75 -0.47 13.94
N HIS A 31 -8.52 -0.02 12.70
CA HIS A 31 -9.16 -0.55 11.49
C HIS A 31 -8.15 -1.11 10.49
N PHE A 32 -6.99 -1.53 10.95
CA PHE A 32 -5.92 -2.04 10.08
C PHE A 32 -6.36 -3.23 9.20
N ASN A 33 -7.30 -4.04 9.67
CA ASN A 33 -7.86 -5.17 8.90
C ASN A 33 -8.70 -4.76 7.67
N GLN A 34 -9.09 -3.48 7.56
CA GLN A 34 -9.79 -2.94 6.39
C GLN A 34 -8.83 -2.40 5.32
N LEU A 35 -7.54 -2.33 5.63
CA LEU A 35 -6.51 -1.83 4.71
C LEU A 35 -5.84 -3.01 3.99
N LYS A 36 -5.87 -2.98 2.66
CA LYS A 36 -5.12 -3.91 1.80
C LYS A 36 -4.01 -3.17 1.08
N VAL A 37 -2.76 -3.57 1.33
CA VAL A 37 -1.58 -3.01 0.67
C VAL A 37 -1.07 -4.04 -0.32
N THR A 38 -1.00 -3.66 -1.60
CA THR A 38 -0.63 -4.57 -2.66
C THR A 38 0.42 -3.99 -3.60
N ALA A 39 1.24 -4.85 -4.20
CA ALA A 39 2.16 -4.46 -5.27
C ALA A 39 2.17 -5.49 -6.42
N PRO A 40 2.68 -5.14 -7.62
CA PRO A 40 2.68 -6.07 -8.76
C PRO A 40 3.63 -7.27 -8.61
N THR A 41 4.72 -7.14 -7.84
CA THR A 41 5.73 -8.20 -7.67
C THR A 41 5.94 -8.55 -6.20
N GLY A 42 6.37 -9.78 -5.92
CA GLY A 42 6.59 -10.25 -4.54
C GLY A 42 7.62 -9.42 -3.77
N LEU A 43 8.73 -9.03 -4.42
CA LEU A 43 9.74 -8.18 -3.78
C LEU A 43 9.18 -6.78 -3.45
N ALA A 44 8.42 -6.17 -4.36
CA ALA A 44 7.79 -4.87 -4.11
C ALA A 44 6.75 -4.95 -3.01
N ALA A 45 5.95 -6.02 -2.97
CA ALA A 45 4.95 -6.27 -1.95
C ALA A 45 5.59 -6.42 -0.56
N ASN A 46 6.68 -7.20 -0.49
CA ASN A 46 7.47 -7.35 0.73
C ASN A 46 8.03 -6.01 1.23
N ASN A 47 8.53 -5.17 0.32
CA ASN A 47 9.08 -3.85 0.67
C ASN A 47 8.04 -2.88 1.26
N VAL A 48 6.75 -3.03 0.94
CA VAL A 48 5.68 -2.20 1.52
C VAL A 48 4.91 -2.90 2.64
N GLY A 49 5.30 -4.13 3.00
CA GLY A 49 4.63 -4.94 4.03
C GLY A 49 3.24 -5.41 3.62
N GLY A 50 3.08 -5.78 2.35
CA GLY A 50 1.82 -6.23 1.76
C GLY A 50 1.96 -7.52 0.96
N SER A 51 0.97 -7.79 0.11
CA SER A 51 0.91 -8.98 -0.76
C SER A 51 0.87 -8.57 -2.24
N THR A 52 0.95 -9.54 -3.15
CA THR A 52 0.80 -9.21 -4.57
C THR A 52 -0.66 -8.93 -4.90
N ILE A 53 -0.90 -8.08 -5.91
CA ILE A 53 -2.27 -7.82 -6.41
C ILE A 53 -2.94 -9.14 -6.82
N HIS A 54 -2.18 -10.04 -7.46
CA HIS A 54 -2.67 -11.34 -7.89
C HIS A 54 -3.17 -12.21 -6.72
N SER A 55 -2.47 -12.17 -5.58
CA SER A 55 -2.87 -12.94 -4.40
C SER A 55 -4.11 -12.39 -3.69
N GLU A 56 -4.35 -11.07 -3.71
CA GLU A 56 -5.49 -10.47 -2.97
C GLU A 56 -6.74 -10.27 -3.83
N ALA A 57 -6.56 -9.93 -5.11
CA ALA A 57 -7.65 -9.53 -5.98
C ALA A 57 -8.03 -10.60 -7.01
N SER A 58 -7.36 -11.76 -6.99
CA SER A 58 -7.53 -12.82 -8.01
C SER A 58 -7.37 -12.30 -9.44
N LEU A 59 -6.53 -11.29 -9.62
CA LEU A 59 -6.16 -10.65 -10.89
C LEU A 59 -4.89 -11.27 -11.47
#